data_AF-A0A5M9RBZ2-F1
#
_entry.id   AF-A0A5M9RBZ2-F1
#
_cell.length_a   1.000
_cell.length_b   1.000
_cell.length_c   1.000
_cell.angle_alpha   90.00
_cell.angle_beta   90.00
_cell.angle_gamma   90.00
#
_symmetry.space_group_name_H-M   'P 1'
#
loop_
_entity.id
_entity.type
_entity.pdbx_description
1 polymer ?
#
loop_
_entity_poly.entity_id
_entity_poly.type
_entity_poly.pdbx_seq_one_letter_code
_entity_poly.pdbx_strand_id
1 'polypeptide(L)'
;MNEYVENETEEQKAEDSRQLLWQKLKHTTPESREYNVLCDNLLAPVISDLKKFSYAEKIDRETLSKILLNYDEYGVRQEFILSKLWQALPESLADSYLISLISTELNQQISVNNQLAFCQYNLR
;
A
#
# COMPACT_ATOMS: atom_id res chain seq x y z
N MET A 1 -5.23 26.17 -23.85
CA MET A 1 -4.80 26.52 -22.48
C MET A 1 -6.01 26.36 -21.58
N ASN A 2 -6.10 25.24 -20.86
CA ASN A 2 -6.84 25.01 -19.60
C ASN A 2 -7.04 23.49 -19.34
N GLU A 3 -6.02 22.65 -19.54
CA GLU A 3 -6.05 21.24 -19.12
C GLU A 3 -5.28 21.01 -17.79
N TYR A 4 -4.66 22.05 -17.23
CA TYR A 4 -3.79 21.92 -16.06
C TYR A 4 -4.50 22.12 -14.70
N VAL A 5 -5.72 22.69 -14.68
CA VAL A 5 -6.40 23.03 -13.42
C VAL A 5 -7.35 21.93 -12.94
N GLU A 6 -7.84 21.06 -13.84
CA GLU A 6 -8.75 19.97 -13.45
C GLU A 6 -8.00 18.80 -12.78
N ASN A 7 -6.79 18.45 -13.25
CA ASN A 7 -6.00 17.35 -12.66
C ASN A 7 -5.53 17.62 -11.22
N GLU A 8 -5.06 18.83 -10.92
CA GLU A 8 -4.62 19.18 -9.55
C GLU A 8 -5.76 19.04 -8.52
N THR A 9 -7.01 19.25 -8.95
CA THR A 9 -8.17 19.18 -8.06
C THR A 9 -8.63 17.75 -7.82
N GLU A 10 -8.35 16.81 -8.73
CA GLU A 10 -8.75 15.41 -8.61
C GLU A 10 -7.71 14.57 -7.86
N GLU A 11 -6.42 14.79 -8.12
CA GLU A 11 -5.33 14.15 -7.39
C GLU A 11 -5.36 14.53 -5.90
N GLN A 12 -5.56 15.82 -5.58
CA GLN A 12 -5.68 16.29 -4.21
C GLN A 12 -6.90 15.67 -3.50
N LYS A 13 -8.04 15.55 -4.18
CA LYS A 13 -9.24 14.88 -3.62
C LYS A 13 -9.02 13.39 -3.37
N ALA A 14 -8.27 12.72 -4.24
CA ALA A 14 -7.93 11.31 -4.07
C ALA A 14 -6.97 11.11 -2.89
N GLU A 15 -5.97 11.97 -2.75
CA GLU A 15 -5.04 11.99 -1.62
C GLU A 15 -5.76 12.28 -0.30
N ASP A 16 -6.63 13.28 -0.27
CA ASP A 16 -7.46 13.63 0.89
C ASP A 16 -8.38 12.47 1.31
N SER A 17 -8.97 11.77 0.33
CA SER A 17 -9.80 10.59 0.55
C SER A 17 -8.98 9.42 1.13
N ARG A 18 -7.78 9.17 0.60
CA ARG A 18 -6.90 8.11 1.10
C ARG A 18 -6.40 8.40 2.51
N GLN A 19 -6.03 9.65 2.78
CA GLN A 19 -5.64 10.08 4.12
C GLN A 19 -6.78 9.89 5.12
N LEU A 20 -8.02 10.18 4.73
CA LEU A 20 -9.20 9.94 5.56
C LEU A 20 -9.40 8.45 5.87
N LEU A 21 -9.17 7.55 4.91
CA LEU A 21 -9.22 6.10 5.16
C LEU A 21 -8.20 5.67 6.22
N TRP A 22 -6.95 6.16 6.13
CA TRP A 22 -5.92 5.89 7.14
C TRP A 22 -6.29 6.43 8.52
N GLN A 23 -6.85 7.64 8.60
CA GLN A 23 -7.30 8.22 9.87
C GLN A 23 -8.42 7.40 10.49
N LYS A 24 -9.42 6.99 9.70
CA LYS A 24 -10.49 6.10 10.19
C LYS A 24 -9.92 4.79 10.69
N LEU A 25 -9.09 4.13 9.88
CA LEU A 25 -8.50 2.83 10.21
C LEU A 25 -7.74 2.86 11.54
N LYS A 26 -6.98 3.93 11.82
CA LYS A 26 -6.25 4.13 13.07
C LYS A 26 -7.14 4.11 14.32
N HIS A 27 -8.39 4.53 14.18
CA HIS A 27 -9.37 4.62 15.26
C HIS A 27 -10.39 3.47 15.25
N THR A 28 -10.27 2.53 14.31
CA THR A 28 -11.19 1.40 14.16
C THR A 28 -10.57 0.13 14.75
N THR A 29 -11.35 -0.58 15.56
CA THR A 29 -10.97 -1.83 16.20
C THR A 29 -10.74 -2.94 15.17
N PRO A 30 -9.59 -3.66 15.17
CA PRO A 30 -9.23 -4.67 14.16
C PRO A 30 -10.25 -5.80 13.95
N GLU A 31 -11.00 -6.16 15.00
CA GLU A 31 -11.99 -7.24 14.97
C GLU A 31 -13.31 -6.82 14.31
N SER A 32 -13.48 -5.53 14.02
CA SER A 32 -14.73 -5.01 13.48
C SER A 32 -14.87 -5.26 11.97
N ARG A 33 -16.11 -5.41 11.51
CA ARG A 33 -16.41 -5.42 10.06
C ARG A 33 -15.95 -4.13 9.38
N GLU A 34 -16.07 -3.00 10.06
CA GLU A 34 -15.65 -1.70 9.54
C GLU A 34 -14.14 -1.68 9.23
N TYR A 35 -13.32 -2.24 10.11
CA TYR A 35 -11.87 -2.34 9.88
C TYR A 35 -11.54 -3.10 8.61
N ASN A 36 -12.21 -4.22 8.37
CA ASN A 36 -12.01 -5.02 7.15
C ASN A 36 -12.42 -4.23 5.90
N VAL A 37 -13.55 -3.52 5.94
CA VAL A 37 -13.99 -2.64 4.84
C VAL A 37 -12.97 -1.54 4.56
N LEU A 38 -12.39 -0.94 5.60
CA LEU A 38 -11.34 0.08 5.44
C LEU A 38 -10.07 -0.52 4.84
N CYS A 39 -9.68 -1.73 5.24
CA CYS A 39 -8.56 -2.45 4.62
C CYS A 39 -8.83 -2.72 3.13
N ASP A 40 -10.02 -3.23 2.80
CA ASP A 40 -10.40 -3.51 1.41
C ASP A 40 -10.35 -2.25 0.55
N ASN A 41 -10.84 -1.12 1.07
CA ASN A 41 -10.81 0.17 0.39
C ASN A 41 -9.37 0.69 0.17
N LEU A 42 -8.47 0.45 1.12
CA LEU A 42 -7.05 0.82 0.98
C LEU A 42 -6.33 -0.06 -0.04
N LEU A 43 -6.69 -1.35 -0.12
CA LEU A 43 -6.08 -2.36 -0.99
C LEU A 43 -6.63 -2.33 -2.41
N ALA A 44 -7.90 -2.03 -2.61
CA ALA A 44 -8.57 -2.06 -3.90
C ALA A 44 -7.80 -1.34 -5.03
N PRO A 45 -7.31 -0.10 -4.86
CA PRO A 45 -6.56 0.57 -5.92
C PRO A 45 -5.20 -0.10 -6.19
N VAL A 46 -4.48 -0.53 -5.14
CA VAL A 46 -3.20 -1.26 -5.25
C VAL A 46 -3.39 -2.57 -6.01
N ILE A 47 -4.42 -3.35 -5.66
CA ILE A 47 -4.77 -4.60 -6.34
C ILE A 47 -5.16 -4.34 -7.80
N SER A 48 -5.88 -3.25 -8.08
CA SER A 48 -6.26 -2.89 -9.45
C SER A 48 -5.03 -2.65 -10.31
N ASP A 49 -4.06 -1.88 -9.82
CA ASP A 49 -2.82 -1.61 -10.54
C ASP A 49 -1.94 -2.87 -10.67
N LEU A 50 -1.80 -3.68 -9.61
CA LEU A 50 -1.12 -4.97 -9.71
C LEU A 50 -1.74 -5.84 -10.82
N LYS A 51 -3.07 -5.89 -10.93
CA LYS A 51 -3.75 -6.60 -12.02
C LYS A 51 -3.39 -6.02 -13.39
N LYS A 52 -3.51 -4.69 -13.56
CA LYS A 52 -3.19 -4.02 -14.84
C LYS A 52 -1.77 -4.35 -15.31
N PHE A 53 -0.78 -4.25 -14.42
CA PHE A 53 0.61 -4.57 -14.75
C PHE A 53 0.79 -6.06 -15.02
N SER A 54 0.21 -6.95 -14.20
CA SER A 54 0.33 -8.41 -14.40
C SER A 54 -0.22 -8.90 -15.75
N TYR A 55 -1.21 -8.20 -16.32
CA TYR A 55 -1.72 -8.51 -17.66
C TYR A 55 -0.75 -8.10 -18.78
N ALA A 56 0.04 -7.05 -18.57
CA ALA A 56 0.97 -6.54 -19.56
C ALA A 56 2.33 -7.22 -19.48
N GLU A 57 2.84 -7.43 -18.26
CA GLU A 57 4.18 -7.93 -18.01
C GLU A 57 4.34 -8.54 -16.61
N LYS A 58 5.48 -9.19 -16.39
CA LYS A 58 5.83 -9.71 -15.07
C LYS A 58 6.20 -8.54 -14.15
N ILE A 59 5.51 -8.43 -13.01
CA ILE A 59 5.76 -7.38 -12.00
C ILE A 59 7.08 -7.65 -11.31
N ASP A 60 8.12 -6.88 -11.61
CA ASP A 60 9.38 -6.90 -10.86
C ASP A 60 9.34 -5.99 -9.62
N ARG A 61 10.48 -5.90 -8.93
CA ARG A 61 10.62 -5.08 -7.71
C ARG A 61 10.42 -3.59 -7.98
N GLU A 62 10.91 -3.09 -9.10
CA GLU A 62 10.80 -1.67 -9.43
C GLU A 62 9.34 -1.31 -9.71
N THR A 63 8.63 -2.14 -10.47
CA THR A 63 7.21 -1.98 -10.75
C THR A 63 6.37 -2.08 -9.47
N LEU A 64 6.63 -3.06 -8.60
CA LEU A 64 5.94 -3.15 -7.30
C LEU A 64 6.17 -1.88 -6.46
N SER A 65 7.41 -1.39 -6.39
CA SER A 65 7.75 -0.18 -5.63
C SER A 65 7.04 1.06 -6.19
N LYS A 66 7.00 1.22 -7.52
CA LYS A 66 6.26 2.30 -8.18
C LYS A 66 4.76 2.24 -7.86
N ILE A 67 4.14 1.07 -7.96
CA ILE A 67 2.72 0.89 -7.63
C ILE A 67 2.46 1.30 -6.17
N LEU A 68 3.29 0.87 -5.22
CA LEU A 68 3.10 1.22 -3.81
C LEU A 68 3.28 2.72 -3.55
N LEU A 69 4.28 3.35 -4.18
CA LEU A 69 4.57 4.79 -4.04
C LEU A 69 3.49 5.68 -4.64
N ASN A 70 2.72 5.20 -5.61
CA ASN A 70 1.56 5.93 -6.14
C ASN A 70 0.44 6.11 -5.09
N TYR A 71 0.45 5.30 -4.03
CA TYR A 71 -0.64 5.27 -3.05
C TYR A 71 -0.20 5.63 -1.65
N ASP A 72 0.95 5.15 -1.19
CA ASP A 72 1.42 5.40 0.16
C ASP A 72 2.90 5.69 0.20
N GLU A 73 3.28 6.63 1.07
CA GLU A 73 4.67 6.88 1.40
C GLU A 73 5.35 5.63 1.96
N TYR A 74 6.63 5.48 1.62
CA TYR A 74 7.47 4.41 2.15
C TYR A 74 7.51 4.46 3.69
N GLY A 75 7.36 3.29 4.33
CA GLY A 75 7.35 3.15 5.78
C GLY A 75 6.16 2.34 6.28
N VAL A 76 5.60 2.73 7.43
CA VAL A 76 4.55 1.94 8.13
C VAL A 76 3.28 1.70 7.31
N ARG A 77 2.93 2.61 6.38
CA ARG A 77 1.75 2.45 5.53
C ARG A 77 1.97 1.40 4.45
N GLN A 78 3.08 1.48 3.72
CA GLN A 78 3.44 0.45 2.75
C GLN A 78 3.65 -0.92 3.42
N GLU A 79 4.25 -0.96 4.61
CA GLU A 79 4.40 -2.21 5.38
C GLU A 79 3.03 -2.84 5.66
N PHE A 80 2.08 -2.02 6.10
CA PHE A 80 0.72 -2.47 6.34
C PHE A 80 0.05 -3.01 5.06
N ILE A 81 0.16 -2.28 3.94
CA ILE A 81 -0.39 -2.72 2.65
C ILE A 81 0.22 -4.05 2.22
N LEU A 82 1.56 -4.16 2.28
CA LEU A 82 2.29 -5.39 1.96
C LEU A 82 1.88 -6.54 2.86
N SER A 83 1.72 -6.30 4.16
CA SER A 83 1.23 -7.32 5.11
C SER A 83 -0.15 -7.82 4.75
N LYS A 84 -1.06 -6.94 4.31
CA LYS A 84 -2.43 -7.33 3.93
C LYS A 84 -2.46 -8.04 2.58
N LEU A 85 -1.67 -7.60 1.61
CA LEU A 85 -1.49 -8.30 0.34
C LEU A 85 -0.90 -9.69 0.56
N TRP A 86 0.07 -9.84 1.45
CA TRP A 86 0.64 -11.15 1.79
C TRP A 86 -0.39 -12.12 2.40
N GLN A 87 -1.29 -11.60 3.24
CA GLN A 87 -2.33 -12.40 3.90
C GLN A 87 -3.45 -12.85 2.95
N ALA A 88 -3.83 -11.99 2.01
CA ALA A 88 -5.03 -12.18 1.19
C ALA A 88 -4.83 -11.67 -0.25
N LEU A 89 -3.81 -12.19 -0.94
CA LEU A 89 -3.62 -11.88 -2.35
C LEU A 89 -4.74 -12.55 -3.18
N PRO A 90 -5.41 -11.81 -4.09
CA PRO A 90 -6.41 -12.42 -4.96
C PRO A 90 -5.81 -13.55 -5.81
N GLU A 91 -6.57 -14.62 -6.03
CA GLU A 91 -6.11 -15.79 -6.81
C GLU A 91 -5.59 -15.41 -8.20
N SER A 92 -6.21 -14.41 -8.84
CA SER A 92 -5.76 -13.88 -10.14
C SER A 92 -4.34 -13.31 -10.14
N LEU A 93 -3.80 -12.99 -8.96
CA LEU A 93 -2.45 -12.46 -8.72
C LEU A 93 -1.56 -13.45 -7.95
N ALA A 94 -2.07 -14.64 -7.59
CA ALA A 94 -1.39 -15.61 -6.72
C ALA A 94 -0.28 -16.40 -7.44
N ASP A 95 0.53 -15.71 -8.23
CA ASP A 95 1.76 -16.24 -8.81
C ASP A 95 2.87 -16.31 -7.74
N SER A 96 3.62 -17.42 -7.75
CA SER A 96 4.68 -17.70 -6.78
C SER A 96 5.78 -16.63 -6.73
N TYR A 97 6.08 -15.99 -7.86
CA TYR A 97 7.09 -14.94 -7.92
C TYR A 97 6.58 -13.64 -7.29
N LEU A 98 5.37 -13.19 -7.62
CA LEU A 98 4.79 -11.99 -6.99
C LEU A 98 4.63 -12.17 -5.48
N ILE A 99 4.19 -13.35 -5.04
CA ILE A 99 4.12 -13.75 -3.63
C ILE A 99 5.51 -13.59 -2.98
N SER A 100 6.55 -14.20 -3.56
CA SER A 100 7.92 -14.09 -3.04
C SER A 100 8.43 -12.65 -3.00
N LEU A 101 8.09 -11.84 -4.01
CA LEU A 101 8.47 -10.43 -4.08
C LEU A 101 7.81 -9.60 -2.98
N ILE A 102 6.49 -9.76 -2.77
CA ILE A 102 5.74 -9.10 -1.69
C ILE A 102 6.34 -9.47 -0.33
N SER A 103 6.64 -10.76 -0.11
CA SER A 103 7.25 -11.21 1.14
C SER A 103 8.64 -10.60 1.37
N THR A 104 9.46 -10.52 0.33
CA THR A 104 10.80 -9.94 0.40
C THR A 104 10.74 -8.46 0.75
N GLU A 105 9.90 -7.70 0.06
CA GLU A 105 9.76 -6.26 0.30
C GLU A 105 9.13 -5.99 1.68
N LEU A 106 8.15 -6.79 2.12
CA LEU A 106 7.59 -6.71 3.47
C LEU A 106 8.66 -6.86 4.54
N ASN A 107 9.49 -7.91 4.44
CA ASN A 107 10.56 -8.15 5.40
C ASN A 107 11.60 -7.02 5.41
N GLN A 108 11.90 -6.44 4.25
CA GLN A 108 12.78 -5.29 4.15
C GLN A 108 12.19 -4.07 4.86
N GLN A 109 10.91 -3.76 4.63
CA GLN A 109 10.26 -2.62 5.29
C GLN A 109 10.16 -2.81 6.80
N ILE A 110 9.81 -4.01 7.28
CA ILE A 110 9.82 -4.33 8.71
C ILE A 110 11.21 -4.09 9.31
N SER A 111 12.27 -4.53 8.62
CA SER A 111 13.65 -4.34 9.09
C SER A 111 14.00 -2.86 9.22
N VAL A 112 13.69 -2.05 8.20
CA VAL A 112 13.96 -0.61 8.19
C VAL A 112 13.15 0.12 9.25
N ASN A 113 11.84 -0.15 9.36
CA ASN A 113 10.96 0.49 10.34
C ASN A 113 11.39 0.16 11.78
N ASN A 114 11.82 -1.08 12.04
CA ASN A 114 12.36 -1.47 13.35
C ASN A 114 13.67 -0.75 13.68
N GLN A 115 14.58 -0.59 12.71
CA GLN A 115 15.82 0.16 12.92
C GLN A 115 15.54 1.64 13.22
N LEU A 116 14.60 2.26 12.49
CA LEU A 116 14.19 3.64 12.71
C LEU A 116 13.56 3.83 14.09
N ALA A 117 12.66 2.93 14.50
CA ALA A 117 12.06 2.94 15.83
C ALA A 117 13.15 2.84 16.92
N PHE A 118 14.08 1.88 16.79
CA PHE A 118 15.18 1.71 17.73
C PHE A 118 16.05 2.97 17.85
N CYS A 119 16.42 3.59 16.72
CA CYS A 119 17.17 4.85 16.72
C CYS A 119 16.42 5.99 17.43
N GLN A 120 15.10 6.10 17.24
CA GLN A 120 14.27 7.10 17.91
C GLN A 120 14.17 6.87 19.42
N TYR A 121 14.14 5.61 19.87
CA TYR A 121 14.12 5.27 21.29
C TYR A 121 15.46 5.56 21.99
N ASN A 122 16.59 5.37 21.32
CA ASN A 122 17.92 5.63 21.90
C ASN A 122 18.33 7.11 21.93
N LEU A 123 17.53 7.99 21.33
CA LEU A 123 17.74 9.45 21.37
C LEU A 123 16.93 10.14 22.49
N ARG A 124 16.15 9.39 23.27
CA ARG A 124 15.39 9.86 24.44
C ARG A 124 16.07 9.46 25.74
#